data_AF-A0A0B4BLY6-F1
#
_entry.id   AF-A0A0B4BLY6-F1
#
_cell.length_a   1.000
_cell.length_b   1.000
_cell.length_c   1.000
_cell.angle_alpha   90.00
_cell.angle_beta   90.00
_cell.angle_gamma   90.00
#
_symmetry.space_group_name_H-M   'P 1'
#
loop_
_entity.id
_entity.type
_entity.pdbx_description
1 polymer ?
#
loop_
_entity_poly.entity_id
_entity_poly.type
_entity_poly.pdbx_seq_one_letter_code
_entity_poly.pdbx_strand_id
1 'polypeptide(L)'
;LDGREGSVAGVPVRAMRIGFTGELSYELHCPSTYAKTLWDAVLEAGKAHGVRPYGLEASRILRLEKGHILIGQDTDALTSPDELGFGWAVSKTKPFFVGKRAIEMRRNKGLPRKLVGLTFGGADVPGESCLVLKDDVPVGHVTSVLWSPTLNTHIALAYVHGDDAAEGTPVTVKCRNGTRVTTPVRGHAFFDPDNKRQEL
;
A
#
# COMPACT_ATOMS: atom_id res chain seq x y z
N LEU A 1 9.37 -10.19 -13.91
CA LEU A 1 9.22 -8.74 -14.15
C LEU A 1 10.07 -8.43 -15.36
N ASP A 2 9.49 -8.65 -16.54
CA ASP A 2 10.23 -8.48 -17.78
C ASP A 2 10.17 -7.01 -18.17
N GLY A 3 11.28 -6.31 -17.90
CA GLY A 3 11.53 -4.98 -18.46
C GLY A 3 12.05 -5.06 -19.89
N ARG A 4 11.94 -3.96 -20.63
CA ARG A 4 12.56 -3.81 -21.95
C ARG A 4 13.88 -3.07 -21.82
N GLU A 5 14.88 -3.53 -22.56
CA GLU A 5 16.17 -2.85 -22.69
C GLU A 5 16.12 -1.86 -23.86
N GLY A 6 16.79 -0.72 -23.70
CA GLY A 6 16.84 0.32 -24.72
C GLY A 6 17.72 1.48 -24.30
N SER A 7 17.55 2.62 -24.96
CA SER A 7 18.23 3.86 -24.60
C SER A 7 17.26 5.02 -24.42
N VAL A 8 17.55 5.89 -23.45
CA VAL A 8 16.84 7.15 -23.20
C VAL A 8 17.90 8.25 -23.19
N ALA A 9 17.81 9.20 -24.12
CA ALA A 9 18.80 10.27 -24.29
C ALA A 9 20.26 9.75 -24.35
N GLY A 10 20.48 8.62 -25.03
CA GLY A 10 21.79 7.97 -25.16
C GLY A 10 22.24 7.17 -23.92
N VAL A 11 21.48 7.18 -22.83
CA VAL A 11 21.75 6.37 -21.64
C VAL A 11 21.16 4.97 -21.83
N PRO A 12 21.93 3.88 -21.64
CA PRO A 12 21.38 2.52 -21.63
C PRO A 12 20.47 2.33 -20.41
N VAL A 13 19.23 1.89 -20.64
CA VAL A 13 18.23 1.70 -19.60
C VAL A 13 17.54 0.34 -19.73
N ARG A 14 17.15 -0.21 -18.57
CA ARG A 14 16.10 -1.22 -18.47
C ARG A 14 14.84 -0.53 -17.95
N ALA A 15 13.83 -0.44 -18.79
CA ALA A 15 12.55 0.18 -18.47
C ALA A 15 11.54 -0.89 -18.05
N MET A 16 10.89 -0.69 -16.90
CA MET A 16 9.82 -1.56 -16.39
C MET A 16 8.56 -0.73 -16.20
N ARG A 17 7.44 -1.16 -16.78
CA ARG A 17 6.13 -0.56 -16.51
C ARG A 17 5.63 -1.09 -15.17
N ILE A 18 6.03 -0.43 -14.10
CA ILE A 18 5.70 -0.73 -12.71
C ILE A 18 5.69 0.59 -11.93
N GLY A 19 4.90 0.63 -10.86
CA GLY A 19 4.70 1.84 -10.07
C GLY A 19 4.23 1.56 -8.66
N PHE A 20 4.80 2.30 -7.71
CA PHE A 20 4.35 2.26 -6.32
C PHE A 20 3.28 3.33 -6.02
N THR A 21 3.06 4.28 -6.93
CA THR A 21 2.19 5.45 -6.74
C THR A 21 0.76 5.27 -7.23
N GLY A 22 0.46 4.21 -7.99
CA GLY A 22 -0.90 4.02 -8.53
C GLY A 22 -1.22 4.71 -9.85
N GLU A 23 -0.25 5.41 -10.42
CA GLU A 23 -0.39 6.14 -11.69
C GLU A 23 0.33 5.40 -12.82
N LEU A 24 0.11 5.83 -14.07
CA LEU A 24 0.96 5.40 -15.19
C LEU A 24 2.42 5.76 -14.90
N SER A 25 3.26 4.76 -14.72
CA SER A 25 4.66 4.97 -14.38
C SER A 25 5.59 3.91 -14.96
N TYR A 26 6.85 4.32 -15.05
CA TYR A 26 7.96 3.46 -15.41
C TYR A 26 9.07 3.61 -14.39
N GLU A 27 9.71 2.49 -14.04
CA GLU A 27 11.02 2.51 -13.41
C GLU A 27 12.10 2.41 -14.50
N LEU A 28 13.02 3.37 -14.51
CA LEU A 28 14.16 3.39 -15.42
C LEU A 28 15.42 3.04 -14.64
N HIS A 29 15.94 1.84 -14.87
CA HIS A 29 17.17 1.35 -14.23
C HIS A 29 18.36 1.57 -15.17
N CYS A 30 19.41 2.22 -14.69
CA CYS A 30 20.64 2.49 -15.44
C CYS A 30 21.88 2.35 -14.53
N PRO A 31 23.09 2.17 -15.08
CA PRO A 31 24.31 2.25 -14.28
C PRO A 31 24.42 3.60 -13.57
N SER A 32 24.90 3.60 -12.31
CA SER A 32 24.90 4.78 -11.45
C SER A 32 25.66 5.97 -12.04
N THR A 33 26.69 5.73 -12.86
CA THR A 33 27.46 6.75 -13.57
C THR A 33 26.62 7.58 -14.54
N TYR A 34 25.50 7.04 -15.05
CA TYR A 34 24.58 7.71 -15.95
C TYR A 34 23.38 8.36 -15.25
N ALA A 35 23.21 8.16 -13.94
CA ALA A 35 21.99 8.56 -13.22
C ALA A 35 21.69 10.07 -13.35
N LYS A 36 22.73 10.92 -13.23
CA LYS A 36 22.57 12.37 -13.41
C LYS A 36 22.14 12.73 -14.83
N THR A 37 22.79 12.16 -15.84
CA THR A 37 22.48 12.40 -17.25
C THR A 37 21.04 12.00 -17.56
N LEU A 38 20.60 10.84 -17.09
CA LEU A 38 19.23 10.37 -17.27
C LEU A 38 18.23 11.28 -16.56
N TRP A 39 18.51 11.66 -15.31
CA TRP A 39 17.67 12.56 -14.52
C TRP A 39 17.47 13.91 -15.20
N ASP A 40 18.57 14.56 -15.61
CA ASP A 40 18.53 15.85 -16.27
C ASP A 40 17.76 15.76 -17.60
N ALA A 41 17.97 14.70 -18.38
CA ALA A 41 17.28 14.49 -19.66
C ALA A 41 15.75 14.32 -19.48
N VAL A 42 15.32 13.55 -18.47
CA VAL A 42 13.89 13.37 -18.16
C VAL A 42 13.27 14.68 -17.70
N LEU A 43 13.95 15.42 -16.82
CA LEU A 43 13.45 16.72 -16.37
C LEU A 43 13.35 17.74 -17.51
N GLU A 44 14.36 17.80 -18.39
CA GLU A 44 14.35 18.70 -19.55
C GLU A 44 13.17 18.39 -20.47
N ALA A 45 13.01 17.13 -20.88
CA ALA A 45 11.92 16.69 -21.75
C ALA A 45 10.54 16.91 -21.12
N GLY A 46 10.44 16.77 -19.80
CA GLY A 46 9.19 16.92 -19.06
C GLY A 46 8.79 18.37 -18.76
N LYS A 47 9.64 19.39 -19.02
CA LYS A 47 9.34 20.80 -18.68
C LYS A 47 8.03 21.28 -19.30
N ALA A 48 7.79 20.94 -20.58
CA ALA A 48 6.56 21.30 -21.28
C ALA A 48 5.29 20.68 -20.65
N HIS A 49 5.46 19.61 -19.88
CA HIS A 49 4.40 18.90 -19.17
C HIS A 49 4.35 19.26 -17.68
N GLY A 50 5.15 20.23 -17.22
CA GLY A 50 5.19 20.65 -15.83
C GLY A 50 5.80 19.60 -14.88
N VAL A 51 6.73 18.78 -15.37
CA VAL A 51 7.41 17.75 -14.55
C VAL A 51 8.00 18.35 -13.28
N ARG A 52 7.85 17.64 -12.16
CA ARG A 52 8.41 18.01 -10.87
C ARG A 52 8.97 16.78 -10.15
N PRO A 53 10.16 16.88 -9.55
CA PRO A 53 10.59 15.90 -8.56
C PRO A 53 9.60 15.84 -7.40
N TYR A 54 9.36 14.63 -6.88
CA TYR A 54 8.65 14.44 -5.61
C TYR A 54 9.47 13.54 -4.68
N GLY A 55 9.31 13.77 -3.38
CA GLY A 55 10.06 13.07 -2.34
C GLY A 55 9.34 11.85 -1.78
N LEU A 56 9.99 11.21 -0.81
CA LEU A 56 9.49 10.02 -0.12
C LEU A 56 8.14 10.25 0.57
N GLU A 57 7.89 11.43 1.12
CA GLU A 57 6.62 11.74 1.81
C GLU A 57 5.42 11.70 0.86
N ALA A 58 5.56 12.28 -0.34
CA ALA A 58 4.51 12.17 -1.36
C ALA A 58 4.34 10.71 -1.82
N SER A 59 5.43 9.95 -1.97
CA SER A 59 5.37 8.51 -2.28
C SER A 59 4.62 7.71 -1.21
N ARG A 60 4.86 8.03 0.08
CA ARG A 60 4.19 7.39 1.23
C ARG A 60 2.68 7.66 1.27
N ILE A 61 2.24 8.82 0.79
CA ILE A 61 0.82 9.14 0.64
C ILE A 61 0.23 8.36 -0.54
N LEU A 62 0.83 8.47 -1.73
CA LEU A 62 0.33 7.84 -2.96
C LEU A 62 0.23 6.31 -2.83
N ARG A 63 1.23 5.67 -2.22
CA ARG A 63 1.19 4.23 -1.97
C ARG A 63 0.05 3.86 -1.03
N LEU A 64 -0.22 4.69 -0.03
CA LEU A 64 -1.26 4.43 0.97
C LEU A 64 -2.63 4.63 0.35
N GLU A 65 -2.81 5.63 -0.52
CA GLU A 65 -4.02 5.82 -1.31
C GLU A 65 -4.35 4.58 -2.16
N LYS A 66 -3.33 3.89 -2.68
CA LYS A 66 -3.48 2.59 -3.38
C LYS A 66 -3.59 1.38 -2.48
N GLY A 67 -3.43 1.53 -1.17
CA GLY A 67 -3.39 0.42 -0.22
C GLY A 67 -2.15 -0.46 -0.34
N HIS A 68 -1.09 0.04 -0.98
CA HIS A 68 0.18 -0.67 -1.03
C HIS A 68 0.82 -0.73 0.36
N ILE A 69 1.29 -1.92 0.71
CA ILE A 69 1.91 -2.20 1.99
C ILE A 69 3.40 -1.83 1.99
N LEU A 70 3.92 -1.50 3.17
CA LEU A 70 5.34 -1.42 3.44
C LEU A 70 5.77 -2.64 4.25
N ILE A 71 6.71 -3.41 3.71
CA ILE A 71 7.29 -4.56 4.42
C ILE A 71 8.00 -4.08 5.69
N GLY A 72 7.66 -4.70 6.82
CA GLY A 72 8.18 -4.33 8.13
C GLY A 72 7.38 -3.26 8.87
N GLN A 73 6.44 -2.59 8.20
CA GLN A 73 5.50 -1.65 8.83
C GLN A 73 4.07 -2.23 8.82
N ASP A 74 3.57 -2.61 7.65
CA ASP A 74 2.24 -3.24 7.49
C ASP A 74 2.29 -4.78 7.60
N THR A 75 3.51 -5.34 7.66
CA THR A 75 3.76 -6.77 7.77
C THR A 75 4.79 -7.08 8.84
N ASP A 76 4.66 -8.24 9.45
CA ASP A 76 5.62 -8.84 10.37
C ASP A 76 6.01 -10.26 9.90
N ALA A 77 6.88 -10.94 10.66
CA ALA A 77 7.31 -12.31 10.38
C ALA A 77 6.19 -13.36 10.44
N LEU A 78 5.02 -12.99 10.98
CA LEU A 78 3.85 -13.85 11.13
C LEU A 78 2.77 -13.56 10.09
N THR A 79 2.92 -12.52 9.28
CA THR A 79 1.94 -12.08 8.29
C THR A 79 1.95 -13.00 7.09
N SER A 80 0.76 -13.47 6.69
CA SER A 80 0.55 -14.29 5.50
C SER A 80 -0.12 -13.48 4.38
N PRO A 81 0.11 -13.85 3.10
CA PRO A 81 -0.48 -13.14 1.96
C PRO A 81 -2.00 -13.05 2.01
N ASP A 82 -2.68 -14.05 2.59
CA ASP A 82 -4.14 -14.06 2.67
C ASP A 82 -4.67 -13.02 3.68
N GLU A 83 -3.95 -12.76 4.79
CA GLU A 83 -4.28 -11.67 5.73
C GLU A 83 -4.20 -10.29 5.07
N LEU A 84 -3.36 -10.14 4.05
CA LEU A 84 -3.18 -8.92 3.26
C LEU A 84 -4.19 -8.80 2.10
N GLY A 85 -5.00 -9.84 1.84
CA GLY A 85 -5.81 -9.93 0.62
C GLY A 85 -4.99 -10.23 -0.65
N PHE A 86 -3.72 -10.61 -0.52
CA PHE A 86 -2.80 -10.88 -1.62
C PHE A 86 -2.76 -12.36 -2.02
N GLY A 87 -3.82 -13.11 -1.71
CA GLY A 87 -3.94 -14.51 -2.11
C GLY A 87 -3.82 -14.73 -3.64
N TRP A 88 -4.12 -13.70 -4.43
CA TRP A 88 -3.95 -13.67 -5.88
C TRP A 88 -2.47 -13.69 -6.33
N ALA A 89 -1.55 -13.16 -5.51
CA ALA A 89 -0.12 -13.10 -5.80
C ALA A 89 0.61 -14.42 -5.47
N VAL A 90 -0.07 -15.38 -4.83
CA VAL A 90 0.48 -16.68 -4.48
C VAL A 90 0.15 -17.70 -5.57
N SER A 91 1.17 -18.25 -6.24
CA SER A 91 0.97 -19.29 -7.24
C SER A 91 0.31 -20.53 -6.65
N LYS A 92 -0.82 -20.94 -7.24
CA LYS A 92 -1.55 -22.18 -6.89
C LYS A 92 -1.04 -23.40 -7.66
N THR A 93 -0.34 -23.18 -8.77
CA THR A 93 0.10 -24.23 -9.71
C THR A 93 1.56 -24.62 -9.52
N LYS A 94 2.39 -23.75 -8.92
CA LYS A 94 3.80 -24.07 -8.67
C LYS A 94 3.89 -25.27 -7.72
N PRO A 95 4.62 -26.35 -8.09
CA PRO A 95 4.67 -27.57 -7.28
C PRO A 95 5.26 -27.31 -5.88
N PHE A 96 6.30 -26.48 -5.80
CA PHE A 96 6.96 -26.12 -4.54
C PHE A 96 7.41 -24.66 -4.50
N PHE A 97 7.31 -24.03 -3.33
CA PHE A 97 8.00 -22.79 -2.96
C PHE A 97 8.12 -22.70 -1.44
N VAL A 98 9.12 -21.94 -0.96
CA VAL A 98 9.33 -21.71 0.47
C VAL A 98 8.07 -21.10 1.09
N GLY A 99 7.53 -21.76 2.13
CA GLY A 99 6.31 -21.32 2.81
C GLY A 99 4.99 -21.90 2.28
N LYS A 100 4.97 -22.63 1.15
CA LYS A 100 3.74 -23.19 0.55
C LYS A 100 2.86 -23.95 1.55
N ARG A 101 3.44 -24.94 2.24
CA ARG A 101 2.73 -25.77 3.21
C ARG A 101 2.15 -24.96 4.37
N ALA A 102 2.88 -23.96 4.86
CA ALA A 102 2.42 -23.11 5.95
C ALA A 102 1.22 -22.25 5.55
N ILE A 103 1.24 -21.67 4.34
CA ILE A 103 0.11 -20.92 3.78
C ILE A 103 -1.11 -21.83 3.62
N GLU A 104 -0.95 -23.02 3.04
CA GLU A 104 -2.05 -24.00 2.89
C GLU A 104 -2.65 -24.42 4.24
N MET A 105 -1.81 -24.67 5.24
CA MET A 105 -2.28 -25.01 6.60
C MET A 105 -3.04 -23.86 7.25
N ARG A 106 -2.60 -22.61 7.06
CA ARG A 106 -3.28 -21.43 7.60
C ARG A 106 -4.64 -21.21 6.95
N ARG A 107 -4.76 -21.37 5.63
CA ARG A 107 -6.04 -21.25 4.92
C ARG A 107 -7.12 -22.17 5.50
N ASN A 108 -6.75 -23.39 5.89
CA ASN A 108 -7.68 -24.36 6.49
C ASN A 108 -8.14 -23.99 7.91
N LYS A 109 -7.45 -23.06 8.59
CA LYS A 109 -7.78 -22.62 9.96
C LYS A 109 -8.62 -21.34 9.98
N GLY A 110 -8.86 -20.73 8.82
CA GLY A 110 -9.45 -19.39 8.73
C GLY A 110 -8.41 -18.27 8.92
N LEU A 111 -8.87 -17.03 8.80
CA LEU A 111 -8.04 -15.83 8.91
C LEU A 111 -8.22 -15.22 10.31
N PRO A 112 -7.22 -15.32 11.21
CA PRO A 112 -7.36 -14.79 12.56
C PRO A 112 -7.41 -13.24 12.56
N ARG A 113 -6.79 -12.61 11.56
CA ARG A 113 -6.83 -11.18 11.32
C ARG A 113 -6.81 -10.87 9.83
N LYS A 114 -7.15 -9.64 9.46
CA LYS A 114 -7.07 -9.13 8.09
C LYS A 114 -6.65 -7.67 8.10
N LEU A 115 -5.86 -7.26 7.11
CA LEU A 115 -5.52 -5.87 6.87
C LEU A 115 -6.67 -5.19 6.11
N VAL A 116 -7.16 -4.08 6.65
CA VAL A 116 -8.31 -3.32 6.14
C VAL A 116 -7.99 -1.84 6.01
N GLY A 117 -8.82 -1.11 5.26
CA GLY A 117 -8.76 0.34 5.17
C GLY A 117 -9.72 1.03 6.14
N LEU A 118 -9.30 2.15 6.72
CA LEU A 118 -10.08 3.03 7.60
C LEU A 118 -9.91 4.50 7.17
N THR A 119 -10.87 5.36 7.49
CA THR A 119 -10.87 6.78 7.14
C THR A 119 -11.27 7.67 8.31
N PHE A 120 -10.61 8.82 8.51
CA PHE A 120 -10.88 9.75 9.61
C PHE A 120 -10.97 11.20 9.10
N GLY A 121 -12.18 11.77 9.16
CA GLY A 121 -12.44 13.14 8.69
C GLY A 121 -12.47 14.20 9.80
N GLY A 122 -12.35 13.80 11.07
CA GLY A 122 -12.40 14.71 12.23
C GLY A 122 -11.02 15.23 12.66
N ALA A 123 -11.01 16.06 13.70
CA ALA A 123 -9.77 16.59 14.30
C ALA A 123 -8.94 15.50 15.02
N ASP A 124 -9.61 14.49 15.58
CA ASP A 124 -8.98 13.36 16.23
C ASP A 124 -8.56 12.30 15.20
N VAL A 125 -7.26 12.15 15.02
CA VAL A 125 -6.65 11.21 14.08
C VAL A 125 -5.80 10.22 14.85
N PRO A 126 -5.94 8.90 14.62
CA PRO A 126 -5.08 7.93 15.27
C PRO A 126 -3.65 8.02 14.74
N GLY A 127 -2.68 7.64 15.57
CA GLY A 127 -1.32 7.40 15.12
C GLY A 127 -1.09 5.93 14.78
N GLU A 128 0.07 5.63 14.19
CA GLU A 128 0.57 4.26 14.07
C GLU A 128 0.59 3.58 15.45
N SER A 129 0.34 2.26 15.44
CA SER A 129 0.20 1.38 16.61
C SER A 129 -0.98 1.67 17.54
N CYS A 130 -1.86 2.61 17.22
CA CYS A 130 -3.09 2.81 17.98
C CYS A 130 -3.99 1.57 17.90
N LEU A 131 -4.63 1.22 19.02
CA LEU A 131 -5.47 0.03 19.12
C LEU A 131 -6.78 0.21 18.34
N VAL A 132 -7.15 -0.82 17.60
CA VAL A 132 -8.49 -0.99 17.04
C VAL A 132 -9.29 -1.86 18.00
N LEU A 133 -10.49 -1.41 18.33
CA LEU A 133 -11.39 -1.98 19.31
C LEU A 133 -12.72 -2.36 18.67
N LYS A 134 -13.29 -3.47 19.13
CA LYS A 134 -14.67 -3.90 18.90
C LYS A 134 -15.31 -4.11 20.26
N ASP A 135 -16.40 -3.41 20.54
CA ASP A 135 -17.10 -3.50 21.84
C ASP A 135 -16.15 -3.38 23.04
N ASP A 136 -15.24 -2.41 22.98
CA ASP A 136 -14.17 -2.15 23.95
C ASP A 136 -13.07 -3.22 24.10
N VAL A 137 -13.11 -4.28 23.29
CA VAL A 137 -12.08 -5.33 23.24
C VAL A 137 -11.07 -5.01 22.12
N PRO A 138 -9.75 -5.07 22.36
CA PRO A 138 -8.75 -4.95 21.31
C PRO A 138 -8.86 -6.07 20.27
N VAL A 139 -9.02 -5.70 19.00
CA VAL A 139 -9.11 -6.61 17.85
C VAL A 139 -7.99 -6.39 16.82
N GLY A 140 -7.15 -5.38 17.04
CA GLY A 140 -5.98 -5.13 16.21
C GLY A 140 -5.38 -3.75 16.43
N HIS A 141 -4.72 -3.22 15.40
CA HIS A 141 -3.98 -1.96 15.48
C HIS A 141 -3.81 -1.29 14.12
N VAL A 142 -3.62 0.03 14.14
CA VAL A 142 -3.25 0.83 12.96
C VAL A 142 -1.79 0.61 12.60
N THR A 143 -1.49 0.31 11.33
CA THR A 143 -0.13 0.08 10.82
C THR A 143 0.43 1.28 10.07
N SER A 144 -0.41 1.95 9.28
CA SER A 144 -0.07 3.13 8.48
C SER A 144 -1.20 4.12 8.56
N VAL A 145 -0.91 5.41 8.72
CA VAL A 145 -1.92 6.48 8.73
C VAL A 145 -1.32 7.80 8.24
N LEU A 146 -1.93 8.42 7.24
CA LEU A 146 -1.51 9.71 6.68
C LEU A 146 -2.72 10.52 6.20
N TRP A 147 -2.53 11.84 6.08
CA TRP A 147 -3.46 12.71 5.37
C TRP A 147 -3.35 12.49 3.86
N SER A 148 -4.47 12.21 3.19
CA SER A 148 -4.58 12.17 1.74
C SER A 148 -5.09 13.53 1.22
N PRO A 149 -4.29 14.30 0.47
CA PRO A 149 -4.75 15.51 -0.18
C PRO A 149 -5.72 15.19 -1.34
N THR A 150 -5.60 14.01 -1.96
CA THR A 150 -6.48 13.57 -3.06
C THR A 150 -7.90 13.31 -2.56
N LEU A 151 -8.03 12.68 -1.39
CA LEU A 151 -9.32 12.30 -0.80
C LEU A 151 -9.83 13.30 0.25
N ASN A 152 -9.00 14.29 0.61
CA ASN A 152 -9.28 15.29 1.64
C ASN A 152 -9.71 14.65 2.99
N THR A 153 -9.02 13.59 3.38
CA THR A 153 -9.28 12.84 4.63
C THR A 153 -8.03 12.09 5.09
N HIS A 154 -7.94 11.73 6.38
CA HIS A 154 -6.92 10.79 6.81
C HIS A 154 -7.32 9.38 6.42
N ILE A 155 -6.39 8.64 5.85
CA ILE A 155 -6.56 7.23 5.47
C ILE A 155 -5.58 6.38 6.28
N ALA A 156 -6.02 5.17 6.64
CA ALA A 156 -5.19 4.27 7.42
C ALA A 156 -5.36 2.81 7.02
N LEU A 157 -4.26 2.06 7.08
CA LEU A 157 -4.29 0.61 7.11
C LEU A 157 -4.29 0.15 8.56
N ALA A 158 -5.06 -0.89 8.84
CA ALA A 158 -5.14 -1.48 10.17
C ALA A 158 -5.41 -2.97 10.10
N TYR A 159 -4.88 -3.73 11.06
CA TYR A 159 -5.35 -5.07 11.31
C TYR A 159 -6.61 -5.04 12.18
N VAL A 160 -7.54 -5.94 11.86
CA VAL A 160 -8.71 -6.31 12.68
C VAL A 160 -8.83 -7.83 12.69
N HIS A 161 -9.60 -8.40 13.62
CA HIS A 161 -9.95 -9.83 13.56
C HIS A 161 -10.69 -10.16 12.25
N GLY A 162 -10.55 -11.40 11.79
CA GLY A 162 -11.18 -11.84 10.53
C GLY A 162 -12.69 -11.60 10.49
N ASP A 163 -13.37 -11.83 11.61
CA ASP A 163 -14.82 -11.65 11.75
C ASP A 163 -15.26 -10.18 11.70
N ASP A 164 -14.35 -9.25 12.03
CA ASP A 164 -14.60 -7.81 12.00
C ASP A 164 -14.21 -7.15 10.66
N ALA A 165 -13.66 -7.92 9.73
CA ALA A 165 -13.04 -7.38 8.52
C ALA A 165 -14.01 -7.15 7.34
N ALA A 166 -15.30 -7.44 7.52
CA ALA A 166 -16.31 -7.17 6.50
C ALA A 166 -16.45 -5.66 6.25
N GLU A 167 -16.61 -5.26 4.99
CA GLU A 167 -16.81 -3.86 4.62
C GLU A 167 -18.10 -3.31 5.26
N GLY A 168 -18.03 -2.08 5.77
CA GLY A 168 -19.11 -1.45 6.53
C GLY A 168 -19.11 -1.77 8.03
N THR A 169 -18.38 -2.80 8.50
CA THR A 169 -18.33 -3.14 9.92
C THR A 169 -17.76 -1.99 10.75
N PRO A 170 -18.48 -1.48 11.77
CA PRO A 170 -17.96 -0.41 12.60
C PRO A 170 -16.88 -0.93 13.55
N VAL A 171 -15.74 -0.23 13.59
CA VAL A 171 -14.64 -0.44 14.53
C VAL A 171 -14.26 0.88 15.18
N THR A 172 -13.72 0.84 16.39
CA THR A 172 -13.33 2.04 17.14
C THR A 172 -11.82 2.09 17.30
N VAL A 173 -11.17 3.18 16.92
CA VAL A 173 -9.73 3.36 17.14
C VAL A 173 -9.50 4.28 18.33
N LYS A 174 -8.62 3.86 19.25
CA LYS A 174 -8.20 4.68 20.39
C LYS A 174 -7.00 5.53 19.99
N CYS A 175 -7.20 6.83 19.83
CA CYS A 175 -6.18 7.81 19.49
C CYS A 175 -5.17 8.01 20.64
N ARG A 176 -4.01 8.60 20.32
CA ARG A 176 -2.92 8.84 21.31
C ARG A 176 -3.34 9.75 22.47
N ASN A 177 -4.27 10.68 22.22
CA ASN A 177 -4.85 11.57 23.23
C ASN A 177 -5.95 10.90 24.08
N GLY A 178 -6.25 9.62 23.85
CA GLY A 178 -7.28 8.87 24.55
C GLY A 178 -8.67 8.97 23.91
N THR A 179 -8.88 9.87 22.95
CA THR A 179 -10.13 9.95 22.19
C THR A 179 -10.40 8.65 21.45
N ARG A 180 -11.68 8.29 21.32
CA ARG A 180 -12.13 7.12 20.59
C ARG A 180 -12.89 7.57 19.34
N VAL A 181 -12.47 7.07 18.18
CA VAL A 181 -13.08 7.43 16.90
C VAL A 181 -13.60 6.16 16.23
N THR A 182 -14.92 6.10 16.03
CA THR A 182 -15.58 4.98 15.34
C THR A 182 -15.64 5.26 13.85
N THR A 183 -15.23 4.29 13.04
CA THR A 183 -15.29 4.34 11.56
C THR A 183 -15.65 2.96 11.02
N PRO A 184 -16.38 2.88 9.90
CA PRO A 184 -16.56 1.61 9.20
C PRO A 184 -15.24 1.13 8.58
N VAL A 185 -15.07 -0.20 8.55
CA VAL A 185 -14.11 -0.91 7.73
C VAL A 185 -14.42 -0.69 6.25
N ARG A 186 -13.38 -0.53 5.42
CA ARG A 186 -13.48 -0.39 3.96
C ARG A 186 -12.36 -1.17 3.26
N GLY A 187 -12.44 -1.25 1.93
CA GLY A 187 -11.33 -1.70 1.10
C GLY A 187 -10.04 -0.89 1.35
N HIS A 188 -8.88 -1.54 1.23
CA HIS A 188 -7.58 -0.90 1.51
C HIS A 188 -7.08 -0.02 0.35
N ALA A 189 -7.61 -0.17 -0.86
CA ALA A 189 -7.36 0.74 -1.97
C ALA A 189 -8.39 1.89 -1.91
N PHE A 190 -7.96 3.06 -1.46
CA PHE A 190 -8.82 4.24 -1.26
C PHE A 190 -9.00 5.08 -2.51
N PHE A 191 -8.04 5.01 -3.45
CA PHE A 191 -8.06 5.75 -4.70
C PHE A 191 -7.83 4.82 -5.90
N ASP A 192 -8.64 5.01 -6.94
CA ASP A 192 -8.61 4.22 -8.17
C ASP A 192 -8.50 2.70 -7.92
N PRO A 193 -9.42 2.08 -7.17
CA PRO A 193 -9.32 0.66 -6.80
C PRO A 193 -9.30 -0.28 -8.02
N ASP A 194 -9.84 0.18 -9.15
CA ASP A 194 -9.88 -0.55 -10.42
C ASP A 194 -8.59 -0.39 -11.26
N ASN A 195 -7.62 0.40 -10.81
CA ASN A 195 -6.35 0.71 -11.51
C ASN A 195 -6.50 1.35 -12.90
N LYS A 196 -7.59 2.08 -13.16
CA LYS A 196 -7.85 2.70 -14.47
C LYS A 196 -6.77 3.69 -14.88
N ARG A 197 -6.11 4.35 -13.92
CA ARG A 197 -5.02 5.30 -14.21
C ARG A 197 -3.71 4.62 -14.58
N GLN A 198 -3.52 3.36 -14.18
CA GLN A 198 -2.34 2.58 -14.57
C GLN A 198 -2.47 2.00 -15.98
N GLU A 199 -3.69 1.85 -16.47
CA GLU A 199 -4.02 1.28 -17.79
C GLU A 199 -3.94 2.29 -18.95
N LEU A 200 -3.74 3.58 -18.65
CA LEU A 200 -3.55 4.65 -19.64
C LEU A 200 -2.37 4.40 -20.62
#